data_AF-S3ZFL7-F1
#
_entry.id   AF-S3ZFL7-F1
#
_cell.length_a   1.000
_cell.length_b   1.000
_cell.length_c   1.000
_cell.angle_alpha   90.00
_cell.angle_beta   90.00
_cell.angle_gamma   90.00
#
_symmetry.space_group_name_H-M   'P 1'
#
loop_
_entity.id
_entity.type
_entity.pdbx_description
1 polymer ?
#
loop_
_entity_poly.entity_id
_entity_poly.type
_entity_poly.pdbx_seq_one_letter_code
_entity_poly.pdbx_strand_id
1 'polypeptide(L)'
;MNIFKLFLFLLISPLVFTSCETSQTPVDELSSLLEKIDNNSENYSEEDWNNITNEFTEIEEELSKYEYTDEELKEIGRIKGQILAKMTKSAVKDLKKQMEDLSKQLEGGLEGFMEEINN
;
A
#
# COMPACT_ATOMS: atom_id res chain seq x y z
N MET A 1 18.87 -49.56 2.93
CA MET A 1 18.72 -48.37 3.80
C MET A 1 19.91 -47.47 3.48
N ASN A 2 19.87 -46.43 2.63
CA ASN A 2 18.81 -45.58 2.06
C ASN A 2 19.18 -45.28 0.58
N ILE A 3 18.44 -45.72 -0.44
CA ILE A 3 17.43 -44.95 -1.20
C ILE A 3 17.51 -43.43 -1.07
N PHE A 4 18.04 -42.76 -2.11
CA PHE A 4 17.55 -41.49 -2.72
C PHE A 4 18.41 -41.22 -3.99
N LYS A 5 18.14 -41.91 -5.11
CA LYS A 5 17.53 -41.35 -6.34
C LYS A 5 17.98 -39.89 -6.60
N LEU A 6 19.01 -39.66 -7.43
CA LEU A 6 18.92 -39.44 -8.89
C LEU A 6 17.81 -38.45 -9.25
N PHE A 7 18.16 -37.22 -9.61
CA PHE A 7 17.60 -36.53 -10.79
C PHE A 7 18.56 -35.43 -11.28
N LEU A 8 18.98 -35.63 -12.53
CA LEU A 8 19.69 -34.71 -13.41
C LEU A 8 18.62 -34.05 -14.30
N PHE A 9 18.52 -32.71 -14.30
CA PHE A 9 17.98 -31.86 -15.37
C PHE A 9 18.50 -30.44 -15.03
N LEU A 10 19.56 -29.92 -15.64
CA LEU A 10 19.70 -29.39 -17.00
C LEU A 10 18.57 -28.44 -17.41
N LEU A 11 18.75 -27.16 -17.10
CA LEU A 11 18.42 -25.99 -17.94
C LEU A 11 18.91 -24.72 -17.22
N ILE A 12 20.05 -24.19 -17.65
CA ILE A 12 20.54 -22.88 -17.21
C ILE A 12 20.54 -21.96 -18.44
N SER A 13 19.89 -20.81 -18.27
CA SER A 13 20.06 -19.53 -18.97
C SER A 13 19.23 -19.25 -20.24
N PRO A 14 18.82 -17.99 -20.47
CA PRO A 14 18.28 -17.01 -19.52
C PRO A 14 16.92 -16.46 -19.98
N LEU A 15 16.07 -16.08 -19.01
CA LEU A 15 15.03 -15.10 -19.26
C LEU A 15 15.70 -13.79 -19.68
N VAL A 16 15.55 -13.39 -20.93
CA VAL A 16 15.69 -12.00 -21.35
C VAL A 16 14.30 -11.50 -21.70
N PHE A 17 13.51 -11.19 -20.67
CA PHE A 17 12.48 -10.17 -20.80
C PHE A 17 13.17 -8.82 -20.64
N THR A 18 13.55 -8.23 -21.76
CA THR A 18 13.95 -6.82 -21.81
C THR A 18 12.68 -5.96 -21.81
N SER A 19 12.24 -5.54 -20.63
CA SER A 19 11.69 -4.20 -20.44
C SER A 19 11.98 -3.79 -19.00
N CYS A 20 13.09 -3.09 -18.81
CA CYS A 20 13.34 -2.34 -17.58
C CYS A 20 12.53 -1.05 -17.66
N GLU A 21 11.22 -1.19 -17.58
CA GLU A 21 10.31 -0.18 -17.07
C GLU A 21 9.75 -0.89 -15.86
N THR A 22 10.21 -0.55 -14.65
CA THR A 22 9.57 -1.08 -13.43
C THR A 22 8.15 -0.54 -13.48
N SER A 23 7.22 -1.32 -14.03
CA SER A 23 5.80 -1.03 -13.92
C SER A 23 5.49 -1.08 -12.44
N GLN A 24 5.44 0.09 -11.80
CA GLN A 24 5.03 0.18 -10.40
C GLN A 24 3.62 -0.38 -10.32
N THR A 25 3.39 -1.30 -9.39
CA THR A 25 2.04 -1.77 -9.12
C THR A 25 1.31 -0.73 -8.28
N PRO A 26 -0.04 -0.69 -8.29
CA PRO A 26 -0.79 0.22 -7.42
C PRO A 26 -0.48 0.02 -5.93
N VAL A 27 -0.05 -1.18 -5.53
CA VAL A 27 0.41 -1.48 -4.15
C VAL A 27 1.77 -0.83 -3.86
N ASP A 28 2.69 -0.81 -4.83
CA ASP A 28 3.97 -0.11 -4.71
C ASP A 28 3.77 1.40 -4.63
N GLU A 29 2.84 1.94 -5.42
CA GLU A 29 2.46 3.36 -5.38
C GLU A 29 1.86 3.74 -4.03
N LEU A 30 0.95 2.92 -3.49
CA LEU A 30 0.39 3.11 -2.15
C LEU A 30 1.48 3.13 -1.07
N SER A 31 2.43 2.19 -1.15
CA SER A 31 3.56 2.12 -0.21
C SER A 31 4.49 3.34 -0.33
N SER A 32 4.75 3.77 -1.56
CA SER A 32 5.58 4.95 -1.86
C SER A 32 4.92 6.24 -1.36
N LEU A 33 3.58 6.34 -1.42
CA LEU A 33 2.84 7.45 -0.87
C LEU A 33 2.99 7.53 0.66
N LEU A 34 2.90 6.40 1.36
CA LEU A 34 3.15 6.36 2.80
C LEU A 34 4.56 6.84 3.15
N GLU A 35 5.58 6.32 2.46
CA GLU A 35 6.98 6.74 2.67
C GLU A 35 7.17 8.25 2.40
N LYS A 36 6.55 8.76 1.34
CA LYS A 36 6.56 10.19 1.01
C LYS A 36 5.97 11.03 2.14
N ILE A 37 4.85 10.60 2.73
CA ILE A 37 4.25 11.28 3.90
C ILE A 37 5.21 11.21 5.08
N ASP A 38 5.72 10.02 5.43
CA ASP A 38 6.63 9.85 6.58
C ASP A 38 7.86 10.75 6.52
N ASN A 39 8.42 10.92 5.33
CA ASN A 39 9.64 11.69 5.15
C ASN A 39 9.42 13.20 5.13
N ASN A 40 8.21 13.68 4.85
CA ASN A 40 7.99 15.10 4.52
C ASN A 40 6.84 15.77 5.28
N SER A 41 5.96 15.00 5.97
CA SER A 41 4.68 15.52 6.49
C SER A 41 4.81 16.63 7.53
N GLU A 42 5.96 16.74 8.21
CA GLU A 42 6.23 17.82 9.16
C GLU A 42 6.17 19.22 8.52
N ASN A 43 6.43 19.31 7.21
CA ASN A 43 6.49 20.57 6.47
C ASN A 43 5.32 20.76 5.49
N TYR A 44 4.33 19.85 5.50
CA TYR A 44 3.21 19.94 4.57
C TYR A 44 2.26 21.09 4.90
N SER A 45 1.96 21.87 3.87
CA SER A 45 0.86 22.83 3.86
C SER A 45 -0.49 22.14 3.67
N GLU A 46 -1.59 22.88 3.82
CA GLU A 46 -2.93 22.38 3.45
C GLU A 46 -3.00 21.96 1.97
N GLU A 47 -2.31 22.67 1.07
CA GLU A 47 -2.26 22.34 -0.35
C GLU A 47 -1.54 21.01 -0.58
N ASP A 48 -0.44 20.75 0.14
CA ASP A 48 0.27 19.48 0.08
C ASP A 48 -0.63 18.33 0.55
N TRP A 49 -1.39 18.51 1.63
CA TRP A 49 -2.35 17.51 2.09
C TRP A 49 -3.50 17.27 1.11
N ASN A 50 -3.97 18.30 0.41
CA ASN A 50 -4.94 18.13 -0.67
C ASN A 50 -4.35 17.32 -1.83
N ASN A 51 -3.09 17.57 -2.19
CA ASN A 51 -2.39 16.79 -3.22
C ASN A 51 -2.23 15.32 -2.81
N ILE A 52 -1.85 15.05 -1.55
CA ILE A 52 -1.79 13.70 -0.99
C ILE A 52 -3.16 13.01 -1.04
N THR A 53 -4.24 13.75 -0.75
CA THR A 53 -5.60 13.18 -0.79
C THR A 53 -6.00 12.79 -2.23
N ASN A 54 -5.63 13.61 -3.22
CA ASN A 54 -5.87 13.31 -4.63
C ASN A 54 -5.06 12.08 -5.09
N GLU A 55 -3.76 12.04 -4.79
CA GLU A 55 -2.88 10.91 -5.11
C GLU A 55 -3.37 9.61 -4.46
N PHE A 56 -3.78 9.66 -3.19
CA PHE A 56 -4.40 8.52 -2.51
C PHE A 56 -5.67 8.03 -3.22
N THR A 57 -6.53 8.94 -3.67
CA THR A 57 -7.78 8.61 -4.36
C THR A 57 -7.52 7.96 -5.72
N GLU A 58 -6.55 8.47 -6.48
CA GLU A 58 -6.14 7.88 -7.75
C GLU A 58 -5.60 6.46 -7.57
N ILE A 59 -4.77 6.24 -6.53
CA ILE A 59 -4.24 4.90 -6.20
C ILE A 59 -5.37 3.94 -5.78
N GLU A 60 -6.36 4.40 -4.99
CA GLU A 60 -7.55 3.61 -4.65
C GLU A 60 -8.31 3.14 -5.90
N GLU A 61 -8.50 4.06 -6.86
CA GLU A 61 -9.16 3.77 -8.13
C GLU A 61 -8.39 2.72 -8.94
N GLU A 62 -7.06 2.82 -9.01
CA GLU A 62 -6.22 1.81 -9.69
C GLU A 62 -6.23 0.47 -8.96
N LEU A 63 -6.10 0.47 -7.62
CA LEU A 63 -6.15 -0.75 -6.79
C LEU A 63 -7.45 -1.51 -7.07
N SER A 64 -8.59 -0.83 -7.17
CA SER A 64 -9.92 -1.44 -7.39
C SER A 64 -10.06 -2.24 -8.70
N LYS A 65 -9.12 -2.08 -9.65
CA LYS A 65 -9.16 -2.76 -10.95
C LYS A 65 -8.58 -4.18 -10.93
N TYR A 66 -7.96 -4.59 -9.82
CA TYR A 66 -7.29 -5.88 -9.69
C TYR A 66 -7.91 -6.71 -8.56
N GLU A 67 -7.76 -8.03 -8.68
CA GLU A 67 -8.08 -8.96 -7.60
C GLU A 67 -6.82 -9.23 -6.77
N TYR A 68 -7.00 -9.32 -5.46
CA TYR A 68 -5.92 -9.58 -4.50
C TYR A 68 -6.31 -10.76 -3.61
N THR A 69 -5.30 -11.45 -3.10
CA THR A 69 -5.46 -12.45 -2.05
C THR A 69 -5.87 -11.81 -0.73
N ASP A 70 -6.41 -12.60 0.20
CA ASP A 70 -6.81 -12.10 1.52
C ASP A 70 -5.62 -11.50 2.29
N GLU A 71 -4.43 -12.11 2.22
CA GLU A 71 -3.20 -11.55 2.78
C GLU A 71 -2.81 -10.20 2.15
N GLU A 72 -2.89 -10.09 0.82
CA GLU A 72 -2.61 -8.82 0.12
C GLU A 72 -3.63 -7.74 0.48
N LEU A 73 -4.92 -8.08 0.54
CA LEU A 73 -5.98 -7.15 0.99
C LEU A 73 -5.75 -6.68 2.41
N LYS A 74 -5.30 -7.58 3.31
CA LYS A 74 -4.96 -7.21 4.68
C LYS A 74 -3.82 -6.19 4.72
N GLU A 75 -2.75 -6.43 3.95
CA GLU A 75 -1.59 -5.54 3.90
C GLU A 75 -1.91 -4.19 3.25
N ILE A 76 -2.64 -4.21 2.11
CA ILE A 76 -3.17 -3.00 1.47
C ILE A 76 -4.02 -2.20 2.46
N GLY A 77 -4.90 -2.88 3.20
CA GLY A 77 -5.68 -2.27 4.27
C GLY A 77 -4.78 -1.59 5.29
N ARG A 78 -3.79 -2.29 5.83
CA ARG A 78 -2.84 -1.77 6.83
C ARG A 78 -2.17 -0.48 6.36
N ILE A 79 -1.67 -0.44 5.14
CA ILE A 79 -1.01 0.75 4.59
C ILE A 79 -2.01 1.91 4.46
N LYS A 80 -3.21 1.68 3.92
CA LYS A 80 -4.29 2.70 3.83
C LYS A 80 -4.61 3.29 5.21
N GLY A 81 -4.71 2.43 6.22
CA GLY A 81 -4.94 2.81 7.60
C GLY A 81 -3.88 3.79 8.14
N GLN A 82 -2.61 3.48 7.92
CA GLN A 82 -1.49 4.33 8.35
C GLN A 82 -1.53 5.71 7.66
N ILE A 83 -1.71 5.74 6.34
CA ILE A 83 -1.80 7.00 5.57
C ILE A 83 -2.93 7.88 6.12
N LEU A 84 -4.12 7.31 6.34
CA LEU A 84 -5.26 8.07 6.80
C LEU A 84 -5.15 8.54 8.24
N ALA A 85 -4.47 7.78 9.11
CA ALA A 85 -4.12 8.25 10.45
C ALA A 85 -3.27 9.51 10.38
N LYS A 86 -2.25 9.54 9.51
CA LYS A 86 -1.39 10.71 9.28
C LYS A 86 -2.18 11.89 8.72
N MET A 87 -3.04 11.67 7.71
CA MET A 87 -3.87 12.75 7.18
C MET A 87 -4.85 13.31 8.24
N THR A 88 -5.32 12.47 9.19
CA THR A 88 -6.22 12.88 10.27
C THR A 88 -5.52 13.76 11.30
N LYS A 89 -4.24 13.47 11.63
CA LYS A 89 -3.39 14.36 12.44
C LYS A 89 -3.29 15.76 11.81
N SER A 90 -3.46 15.86 10.49
CA SER A 90 -3.38 17.10 9.70
C SER A 90 -4.72 17.80 9.43
N ALA A 91 -5.83 17.30 9.99
CA ALA A 91 -7.16 17.93 9.97
C ALA A 91 -7.81 18.16 8.57
N VAL A 92 -7.55 17.29 7.58
CA VAL A 92 -8.25 17.34 6.28
C VAL A 92 -9.74 17.05 6.49
N LYS A 93 -10.59 18.07 6.31
CA LYS A 93 -12.03 18.03 6.65
C LYS A 93 -12.85 16.92 5.98
N ASP A 94 -12.39 16.40 4.83
CA ASP A 94 -13.10 15.39 4.05
C ASP A 94 -12.80 13.93 4.44
N LEU A 95 -11.85 13.70 5.36
CA LEU A 95 -11.45 12.36 5.81
C LEU A 95 -12.52 11.59 6.58
N LYS A 96 -13.46 12.28 7.23
CA LYS A 96 -14.42 11.62 8.11
C LYS A 96 -15.26 10.56 7.39
N LYS A 97 -15.61 10.80 6.13
CA LYS A 97 -16.33 9.82 5.30
C LYS A 97 -15.45 8.63 4.91
N GLN A 98 -14.20 8.88 4.54
CA GLN A 98 -13.25 7.82 4.17
C GLN A 98 -12.93 6.91 5.37
N MET A 99 -12.81 7.49 6.57
CA MET A 99 -12.63 6.75 7.83
C MET A 99 -13.83 5.89 8.23
N GLU A 100 -15.04 6.42 8.07
CA GLU A 100 -16.26 5.64 8.37
C GLU A 100 -16.44 4.45 7.41
N ASP A 101 -15.90 4.53 6.19
CA ASP A 101 -15.96 3.45 5.22
C ASP A 101 -14.87 2.40 5.46
N LEU A 102 -13.63 2.83 5.70
CA LEU A 102 -12.51 1.95 6.00
C LEU A 102 -12.65 1.21 7.33
N SER A 103 -13.19 1.87 8.36
CA SER A 103 -13.44 1.22 9.65
C SER A 103 -14.47 0.08 9.57
N LYS A 104 -15.29 0.03 8.51
CA LYS A 104 -16.29 -1.02 8.32
C LYS A 104 -15.79 -2.18 7.46
N GLN A 105 -14.72 -2.01 6.69
CA GLN A 105 -14.37 -2.93 5.60
C GLN A 105 -13.04 -3.68 5.77
N LEU A 106 -12.08 -3.19 6.56
CA LEU A 106 -10.71 -3.75 6.53
C LEU A 106 -10.10 -3.90 7.94
N GLU A 107 -9.98 -5.15 8.40
CA GLU A 107 -9.26 -5.50 9.64
C GLU A 107 -7.84 -4.92 9.63
N GLY A 108 -7.12 -5.07 8.51
CA GLY A 108 -5.81 -4.44 8.32
C GLY A 108 -5.86 -2.91 8.38
N GLY A 109 -6.88 -2.26 7.80
CA GLY A 109 -7.03 -0.80 7.83
C GLY A 109 -7.18 -0.22 9.22
N LEU A 110 -7.92 -0.91 10.09
CA LEU A 110 -8.01 -0.55 11.50
C LEU A 110 -6.69 -0.77 12.23
N GLU A 111 -6.00 -1.90 11.99
CA GLU A 111 -4.68 -2.19 12.57
C GLU A 111 -3.68 -1.06 12.25
N GLY A 112 -3.49 -0.74 10.97
CA GLY A 112 -2.54 0.29 10.55
C GLY A 112 -2.90 1.70 11.03
N PHE A 113 -4.20 2.03 11.09
CA PHE A 113 -4.63 3.30 11.66
C PHE A 113 -4.30 3.41 13.16
N MET A 114 -4.57 2.35 13.92
CA MET A 114 -4.27 2.30 15.36
C MET A 114 -2.77 2.29 15.65
N GLU A 115 -1.96 1.60 14.84
CA GLU A 115 -0.50 1.62 14.94
C GLU A 115 0.03 3.06 14.93
N GLU A 116 -0.45 3.88 14.00
CA GLU A 116 0.03 5.24 13.82
C GLU A 116 -0.51 6.22 14.87
N ILE A 117 -1.72 6.01 15.40
CA ILE A 117 -2.28 6.87 16.46
C ILE A 117 -1.65 6.59 17.83
N ASN A 118 -1.30 5.33 18.10
CA ASN A 118 -0.69 4.94 19.36
C ASN A 118 0.83 5.21 19.43
N ASN A 119 1.42 5.64 18.31
CA ASN A 119 2.82 6.03 18.17
C ASN A 119 2.99 7.55 18.29
#